data_AF-A0A067SVA0-F1
#
_entry.id   AF-A0A067SVA0-F1
#
_cell.length_a   1.000
_cell.length_b   1.000
_cell.length_c   1.000
_cell.angle_alpha   90.00
_cell.angle_beta   90.00
_cell.angle_gamma   90.00
#
_symmetry.space_group_name_H-M   'P 1'
#
loop_
_entity.id
_entity.type
_entity.pdbx_description
1 polymer ?
#
loop_
_entity_poly.entity_id
_entity_poly.type
_entity_poly.pdbx_seq_one_letter_code
_entity_poly.pdbx_strand_id
1 'polypeptide(L)'
;MLRALAALGTVLVSAPHLVSAQATPAFPGVLATGTMGVTNPPVPTTGTSLNQKSMARLLSLNSVDDFCLFAPPTPQLIQDSETIEVAWCTKPRNNARLIPDGTITGASFLKTDFYVQLIGYGDLSQINIPKGDFGGELDPHGAYGSGNPIGGNVTSNISGKDLNYAEWMLYIGNGQFCFRVCTAANSTYSAAAMCWHELDEVGCGFVMPGNYNVNGTL
;
A
#
# COMPACT_ATOMS: atom_id res chain seq x y z
N MET A 1 59.96 18.12 -50.09
CA MET A 1 58.71 17.37 -50.34
C MET A 1 58.17 16.93 -48.98
N LEU A 2 57.13 17.63 -48.50
CA LEU A 2 56.52 17.43 -47.19
C LEU A 2 55.44 16.33 -47.31
N ARG A 3 55.58 15.20 -46.61
CA ARG A 3 54.53 14.18 -46.54
C ARG A 3 53.76 14.35 -45.22
N ALA A 4 52.53 14.82 -45.32
CA ALA A 4 51.58 14.84 -44.21
C ALA A 4 51.03 13.42 -43.99
N LEU A 5 51.16 12.88 -42.77
CA LEU A 5 50.37 11.73 -42.33
C LEU A 5 49.06 12.26 -41.72
N ALA A 6 47.94 11.87 -42.32
CA ALA A 6 46.61 12.12 -41.76
C ALA A 6 46.34 11.13 -40.62
N ALA A 7 46.06 11.66 -39.43
CA ALA A 7 45.56 10.86 -38.30
C ALA A 7 44.05 10.61 -38.53
N LEU A 8 43.66 9.35 -38.74
CA LEU A 8 42.26 8.94 -38.65
C LEU A 8 41.87 8.90 -37.17
N GLY A 9 41.10 9.89 -36.73
CA GLY A 9 40.42 9.84 -35.43
C GLY A 9 39.21 8.92 -35.53
N THR A 10 39.24 7.79 -34.85
CA THR A 10 38.06 6.94 -34.61
C THR A 10 37.08 7.69 -33.71
N VAL A 11 35.96 8.11 -34.28
CA VAL A 11 34.81 8.63 -33.53
C VAL A 11 34.06 7.42 -32.96
N LEU A 12 34.19 7.21 -31.65
CA LEU A 12 33.31 6.31 -30.90
C LEU A 12 31.92 6.95 -30.82
N VAL A 13 31.01 6.51 -31.67
CA VAL A 13 29.58 6.86 -31.55
C VAL A 13 29.00 5.99 -30.43
N SER A 14 28.80 6.59 -29.25
CA SER A 14 28.03 5.98 -28.17
C SER A 14 26.59 5.78 -28.65
N ALA A 15 26.16 4.52 -28.74
CA ALA A 15 24.76 4.20 -28.98
C ALA A 15 23.89 4.84 -27.87
N PRO A 16 22.75 5.47 -28.20
CA PRO A 16 21.86 5.96 -27.17
C PRO A 16 21.38 4.75 -26.36
N HIS A 17 21.66 4.77 -25.06
CA HIS A 17 21.03 3.85 -24.12
C HIS A 17 19.52 3.98 -24.32
N LEU A 18 18.85 2.86 -24.61
CA LEU A 18 17.40 2.77 -24.53
C LEU A 18 17.00 3.22 -23.13
N VAL A 19 16.44 4.42 -23.02
CA VAL A 19 15.81 4.88 -21.79
C VAL A 19 14.60 3.99 -21.61
N SER A 20 14.72 2.95 -20.78
CA SER A 20 13.56 2.28 -20.21
C SER A 20 12.71 3.38 -19.60
N ALA A 21 11.43 3.48 -19.97
CA ALA A 21 10.51 4.41 -19.34
C ALA A 21 10.50 4.12 -17.82
N GLN A 22 11.15 4.99 -17.04
CA GLN A 22 11.18 4.87 -15.59
C GLN A 22 9.74 4.93 -15.08
N ALA A 23 9.41 4.03 -14.16
CA ALA A 23 8.10 4.04 -13.52
C ALA A 23 7.89 5.40 -12.84
N THR A 24 6.70 5.97 -12.98
CA THR A 24 6.40 7.30 -12.45
C THR A 24 5.02 7.35 -11.78
N PRO A 25 4.89 8.09 -10.65
CA PRO A 25 3.59 8.39 -10.05
C PRO A 25 2.67 9.22 -10.96
N ALA A 26 3.22 9.91 -11.96
CA ALA A 26 2.45 10.72 -12.89
C ALA A 26 1.75 9.91 -14.00
N PHE A 27 2.00 8.59 -14.07
CA PHE A 27 1.39 7.74 -15.08
C PHE A 27 -0.13 7.62 -14.83
N PRO A 28 -0.99 7.62 -15.87
CA PRO A 28 -2.43 7.47 -15.69
C PRO A 28 -2.79 6.21 -14.89
N GLY A 29 -3.74 6.35 -13.96
CA GLY A 29 -4.21 5.25 -13.10
C GLY A 29 -3.34 4.96 -11.88
N VAL A 30 -2.26 5.70 -11.64
CA VAL A 30 -1.48 5.57 -10.39
C VAL A 30 -2.10 6.36 -9.24
N LEU A 31 -2.51 7.60 -9.51
CA LEU A 31 -3.08 8.49 -8.50
C LEU A 31 -4.60 8.41 -8.51
N ALA A 32 -5.19 8.40 -7.31
CA ALA A 32 -6.63 8.43 -7.14
C ALA A 32 -7.19 9.79 -7.61
N THR A 33 -8.32 9.74 -8.32
CA THR A 33 -9.05 10.93 -8.80
C THR A 33 -10.39 11.14 -8.07
N GLY A 34 -10.80 10.18 -7.25
CA GLY A 34 -12.02 10.25 -6.44
C GLY A 34 -11.93 11.27 -5.30
N THR A 35 -13.07 11.54 -4.66
CA THR A 35 -13.08 12.34 -3.44
C THR A 35 -12.48 11.55 -2.29
N MET A 36 -12.01 12.23 -1.25
CA MET A 36 -11.54 11.58 -0.02
C MET A 36 -12.66 10.92 0.78
N GLY A 37 -13.93 11.03 0.37
CA GLY A 37 -15.08 10.69 1.21
C GLY A 37 -15.27 11.68 2.36
N VAL A 38 -16.39 11.54 3.08
CA VAL A 38 -16.80 12.48 4.14
C VAL A 38 -16.18 12.17 5.50
N THR A 39 -15.62 10.97 5.67
CA THR A 39 -15.03 10.50 6.93
C THR A 39 -13.55 10.81 7.04
N ASN A 40 -12.89 11.18 5.94
CA ASN A 40 -11.46 11.41 5.88
C ASN A 40 -11.13 12.90 6.02
N PRO A 41 -9.97 13.24 6.60
CA PRO A 41 -9.46 14.60 6.49
C PRO A 41 -9.18 14.93 5.01
N PRO A 42 -9.24 16.22 4.61
CA PRO A 42 -9.02 16.63 3.23
C PRO A 42 -7.59 16.37 2.73
N VAL A 43 -6.63 16.25 3.65
CA VAL A 43 -5.24 15.88 3.39
C VAL A 43 -4.73 14.98 4.51
N PRO A 44 -3.70 14.14 4.27
CA PRO A 44 -3.04 13.41 5.34
C PRO A 44 -2.48 14.35 6.41
N THR A 45 -2.70 14.00 7.68
CA THR A 45 -2.30 14.83 8.83
C THR A 45 -1.65 13.97 9.90
N THR A 46 -0.67 14.52 10.61
CA THR A 46 0.00 13.86 11.74
C THR A 46 -0.33 14.57 13.05
N GLY A 47 -0.14 13.90 14.19
CA GLY A 47 -0.38 14.48 15.51
C GLY A 47 -1.86 14.70 15.82
N THR A 48 -2.76 13.94 15.19
CA THR A 48 -4.20 14.05 15.44
C THR A 48 -4.57 13.52 16.82
N SER A 49 -5.59 14.11 17.45
CA SER A 49 -6.10 13.64 18.74
C SER A 49 -6.51 12.18 18.70
N LEU A 50 -6.22 11.43 19.77
CA LEU A 50 -6.59 10.03 19.88
C LEU A 50 -8.11 9.87 19.97
N ASN A 51 -8.68 9.05 19.09
CA ASN A 51 -10.10 8.71 19.09
C ASN A 51 -10.32 7.27 18.65
N GLN A 52 -10.44 6.35 19.62
CA GLN A 52 -10.71 4.93 19.36
C GLN A 52 -12.13 4.64 18.84
N LYS A 53 -12.99 5.67 18.73
CA LYS A 53 -14.32 5.60 18.10
C LYS A 53 -14.36 6.25 16.72
N SER A 54 -13.20 6.61 16.16
CA SER A 54 -13.16 7.25 14.86
C SER A 54 -13.75 6.35 13.76
N MET A 55 -14.35 7.00 12.77
CA MET A 55 -14.85 6.40 11.53
C MET A 55 -14.02 6.81 10.31
N ALA A 56 -12.84 7.41 10.51
CA ALA A 56 -11.93 7.75 9.42
C ALA A 56 -11.51 6.49 8.65
N ARG A 57 -11.32 6.64 7.34
CA ARG A 57 -10.99 5.59 6.38
C ARG A 57 -9.79 5.96 5.49
N LEU A 58 -8.86 6.76 6.03
CA LEU A 58 -7.65 7.17 5.33
C LEU A 58 -6.43 6.45 5.90
N LEU A 59 -5.97 5.43 5.19
CA LEU A 59 -4.72 4.75 5.52
C LEU A 59 -3.51 5.51 4.98
N SER A 60 -2.38 5.28 5.61
CA SER A 60 -1.07 5.64 5.07
C SER A 60 -0.15 4.43 5.15
N LEU A 61 0.69 4.23 4.13
CA LEU A 61 1.74 3.22 4.12
C LEU A 61 3.08 3.88 3.76
N ASN A 62 3.83 4.30 4.77
CA ASN A 62 5.04 5.11 4.57
C ASN A 62 6.33 4.33 4.88
N SER A 63 6.32 3.51 5.93
CA SER A 63 7.46 2.69 6.34
C SER A 63 7.01 1.55 7.26
N VAL A 64 7.95 0.74 7.74
CA VAL A 64 7.69 -0.31 8.73
C VAL A 64 7.17 0.21 10.08
N ASP A 65 7.41 1.50 10.41
CA ASP A 65 6.99 2.11 11.68
C ASP A 65 5.86 3.15 11.51
N ASP A 66 5.50 3.52 10.28
CA ASP A 66 4.45 4.49 9.95
C ASP A 66 3.53 3.89 8.90
N PHE A 67 2.56 3.12 9.37
CA PHE A 67 1.55 2.51 8.53
C PHE A 67 0.19 2.47 9.22
N CYS A 68 -0.84 2.20 8.43
CA CYS A 68 -2.18 1.94 8.90
C CYS A 68 -2.73 0.66 8.26
N LEU A 69 -3.75 0.09 8.91
CA LEU A 69 -4.53 -1.05 8.44
C LEU A 69 -6.02 -0.69 8.50
N PHE A 70 -6.81 -1.25 7.59
CA PHE A 70 -8.26 -1.29 7.76
C PHE A 70 -8.62 -2.45 8.69
N ALA A 71 -9.54 -2.19 9.62
CA ALA A 71 -10.13 -3.21 10.46
C ALA A 71 -11.50 -2.75 11.01
N PRO A 72 -12.31 -3.68 11.55
CA PRO A 72 -13.74 -3.42 11.74
C PRO A 72 -13.99 -2.31 12.76
N PRO A 73 -15.05 -1.49 12.60
CA PRO A 73 -15.38 -0.45 13.57
C PRO A 73 -15.77 -1.04 14.94
N THR A 74 -16.28 -2.27 14.96
CA THR A 74 -16.63 -3.09 16.13
C THR A 74 -16.23 -4.54 15.87
N PRO A 75 -15.97 -5.36 16.90
CA PRO A 75 -15.56 -6.76 16.72
C PRO A 75 -16.45 -7.53 15.75
N GLN A 76 -15.91 -7.91 14.59
CA GLN A 76 -16.64 -8.54 13.50
C GLN A 76 -15.66 -9.27 12.55
N LEU A 77 -16.13 -10.29 11.84
CA LEU A 77 -15.32 -10.97 10.82
C LEU A 77 -15.11 -10.04 9.61
N ILE A 78 -13.92 -10.05 9.02
CA ILE A 78 -13.57 -9.22 7.86
C ILE A 78 -14.57 -9.40 6.73
N GLN A 79 -14.89 -10.65 6.34
CA GLN A 79 -15.88 -10.95 5.29
C GLN A 79 -17.26 -10.29 5.51
N ASP A 80 -17.64 -9.99 6.76
CA ASP A 80 -18.93 -9.40 7.10
C ASP A 80 -18.86 -7.86 7.21
N SER A 81 -17.66 -7.28 7.30
CA SER A 81 -17.42 -5.86 7.57
C SER A 81 -16.67 -5.10 6.48
N GLU A 82 -16.26 -5.76 5.39
CA GLU A 82 -15.38 -5.21 4.34
C GLU A 82 -15.84 -3.83 3.84
N THR A 83 -17.15 -3.58 3.76
CA THR A 83 -17.71 -2.31 3.28
C THR A 83 -17.60 -1.15 4.27
N ILE A 84 -17.39 -1.43 5.56
CA ILE A 84 -17.49 -0.46 6.66
C ILE A 84 -16.22 -0.27 7.49
N GLU A 85 -15.13 -0.95 7.12
CA GLU A 85 -13.82 -0.87 7.78
C GLU A 85 -13.37 0.56 8.09
N VAL A 86 -12.54 0.71 9.12
CA VAL A 86 -11.99 2.01 9.57
C VAL A 86 -10.47 1.93 9.71
N ALA A 87 -9.82 3.08 9.62
CA ALA A 87 -8.38 3.19 9.71
C ALA A 87 -7.88 3.01 11.15
N TRP A 88 -6.90 2.12 11.31
CA TRP A 88 -6.07 1.95 12.50
C TRP A 88 -4.62 2.20 12.14
N CYS A 89 -3.94 3.15 12.78
CA CYS A 89 -2.58 3.55 12.45
C CYS A 89 -1.60 3.29 13.59
N THR A 90 -0.34 3.00 13.27
CA THR A 90 0.75 2.90 14.27
C THR A 90 1.09 4.24 14.91
N LYS A 91 0.70 5.35 14.26
CA LYS A 91 0.91 6.72 14.74
C LYS A 91 -0.40 7.50 14.79
N PRO A 92 -0.53 8.51 15.68
CA PRO A 92 -1.69 9.39 15.69
C PRO A 92 -1.73 10.22 14.40
N ARG A 93 -2.54 9.79 13.44
CA ARG A 93 -2.65 10.45 12.13
C ARG A 93 -4.04 10.29 11.52
N ASN A 94 -4.35 11.15 10.57
CA ASN A 94 -5.54 11.09 9.72
C ASN A 94 -6.89 11.00 10.48
N ASN A 95 -6.94 11.43 11.75
CA ASN A 95 -8.06 11.17 12.67
C ASN A 95 -8.39 9.67 12.81
N ALA A 96 -7.47 8.77 12.48
CA ALA A 96 -7.62 7.34 12.58
C ALA A 96 -7.60 6.87 14.03
N ARG A 97 -7.98 5.61 14.23
CA ARG A 97 -7.76 4.90 15.49
C ARG A 97 -6.27 4.59 15.64
N LEU A 98 -5.80 4.42 16.87
CA LEU A 98 -4.40 4.04 17.13
C LEU A 98 -4.33 2.53 17.34
N ILE A 99 -3.45 1.85 16.62
CA ILE A 99 -3.12 0.44 16.88
C ILE A 99 -2.49 0.35 18.28
N PRO A 100 -3.06 -0.44 19.21
CA PRO A 100 -2.48 -0.58 20.54
C PRO A 100 -1.07 -1.16 20.52
N ASP A 101 -0.20 -0.68 21.42
CA ASP A 101 1.15 -1.20 21.58
C ASP A 101 1.15 -2.72 21.83
N GLY A 102 2.08 -3.44 21.20
CA GLY A 102 2.15 -4.90 21.29
C GLY A 102 1.15 -5.66 20.42
N THR A 103 0.26 -4.98 19.70
CA THR A 103 -0.62 -5.62 18.69
C THR A 103 0.22 -6.27 17.59
N ILE A 104 1.18 -5.53 17.03
CA ILE A 104 2.04 -6.01 15.93
C ILE A 104 3.28 -6.66 16.52
N THR A 105 3.51 -7.93 16.21
CA THR A 105 4.62 -8.74 16.75
C THR A 105 5.77 -8.88 15.76
N GLY A 106 5.52 -8.59 14.48
CA GLY A 106 6.53 -8.53 13.44
C GLY A 106 5.99 -7.83 12.20
N ALA A 107 6.83 -7.02 11.55
CA ALA A 107 6.54 -6.43 10.24
C ALA A 107 7.78 -6.40 9.33
N SER A 108 7.57 -6.54 8.03
CA SER A 108 8.58 -6.41 6.98
C SER A 108 8.08 -5.46 5.90
N PHE A 109 8.87 -4.45 5.57
CA PHE A 109 8.54 -3.44 4.57
C PHE A 109 9.46 -3.58 3.35
N LEU A 110 8.86 -3.65 2.17
CA LEU A 110 9.51 -3.73 0.87
C LEU A 110 9.17 -2.49 0.06
N LYS A 111 10.17 -1.92 -0.60
CA LYS A 111 10.00 -0.86 -1.59
C LYS A 111 10.58 -1.32 -2.92
N THR A 112 9.81 -1.12 -3.99
CA THR A 112 10.25 -1.31 -5.38
C THR A 112 10.06 -0.02 -6.18
N ASP A 113 10.39 -0.06 -7.48
CA ASP A 113 10.10 1.05 -8.39
C ASP A 113 8.59 1.25 -8.65
N PHE A 114 7.76 0.22 -8.43
CA PHE A 114 6.34 0.22 -8.77
C PHE A 114 5.41 0.28 -7.56
N TYR A 115 5.84 -0.22 -6.42
CA TYR A 115 4.99 -0.33 -5.23
C TYR A 115 5.79 -0.35 -3.93
N VAL A 116 5.09 -0.05 -2.85
CA VAL A 116 5.50 -0.40 -1.49
C VAL A 116 4.62 -1.52 -0.97
N GLN A 117 5.19 -2.37 -0.12
CA GLN A 117 4.49 -3.51 0.45
C GLN A 117 4.90 -3.70 1.90
N LEU A 118 3.93 -4.04 2.74
CA LEU A 118 4.10 -4.41 4.13
C LEU A 118 3.55 -5.82 4.32
N ILE A 119 4.29 -6.64 5.04
CA ILE A 119 3.82 -7.94 5.55
C ILE A 119 3.96 -7.88 7.06
N GLY A 120 3.01 -8.41 7.82
CA GLY A 120 3.15 -8.48 9.26
C GLY A 120 2.25 -9.47 9.94
N TYR A 121 2.49 -9.61 11.25
CA TYR A 121 1.81 -10.51 12.15
C TYR A 121 1.48 -9.81 13.45
N GLY A 122 0.45 -10.30 14.14
CA GLY A 122 0.02 -9.72 15.40
C GLY A 122 -1.22 -10.33 16.02
N ASP A 123 -1.60 -9.84 17.21
CA ASP A 123 -2.89 -10.12 17.82
C ASP A 123 -3.95 -9.12 17.30
N LEU A 124 -4.49 -9.41 16.12
CA LEU A 124 -5.44 -8.53 15.43
C LEU A 124 -6.80 -8.40 16.16
N SER A 125 -7.05 -9.19 17.20
CA SER A 125 -8.22 -8.99 18.07
C SER A 125 -8.19 -7.64 18.80
N GLN A 126 -7.00 -7.05 18.95
CA GLN A 126 -6.83 -5.70 19.50
C GLN A 126 -7.30 -4.59 18.56
N ILE A 127 -7.54 -4.88 17.28
CA ILE A 127 -8.11 -3.96 16.29
C ILE A 127 -9.46 -4.45 15.75
N ASN A 128 -10.20 -5.20 16.56
CA ASN A 128 -11.55 -5.73 16.29
C ASN A 128 -11.65 -6.90 15.30
N ILE A 129 -10.55 -7.60 14.98
CA ILE A 129 -10.61 -8.80 14.13
C ILE A 129 -10.62 -10.05 15.04
N PRO A 130 -11.72 -10.82 15.11
CA PRO A 130 -11.83 -11.98 16.00
C PRO A 130 -10.74 -13.02 15.74
N LYS A 131 -10.34 -13.74 16.80
CA LYS A 131 -9.42 -14.88 16.66
C LYS A 131 -10.08 -15.97 15.81
N GLY A 132 -9.33 -16.52 14.86
CA GLY A 132 -9.82 -17.54 13.93
C GLY A 132 -10.61 -16.99 12.74
N ASP A 133 -10.69 -15.68 12.57
CA ASP A 133 -11.15 -15.06 11.32
C ASP A 133 -10.20 -15.46 10.18
N PHE A 134 -10.74 -16.01 9.09
CA PHE A 134 -9.96 -16.38 7.91
C PHE A 134 -9.45 -15.16 7.13
N GLY A 135 -10.03 -13.99 7.37
CA GLY A 135 -9.69 -12.73 6.72
C GLY A 135 -10.46 -12.51 5.43
N GLY A 136 -9.99 -11.53 4.66
CA GLY A 136 -10.50 -11.18 3.35
C GLY A 136 -9.57 -10.20 2.65
N GLU A 137 -9.93 -9.85 1.41
CA GLU A 137 -9.28 -8.81 0.62
C GLU A 137 -10.04 -7.49 0.73
N LEU A 138 -9.30 -6.41 0.95
CA LEU A 138 -9.79 -5.04 0.94
C LEU A 138 -9.06 -4.28 -0.17
N ASP A 139 -9.81 -3.56 -1.01
CA ASP A 139 -9.30 -2.94 -2.23
C ASP A 139 -10.14 -1.70 -2.66
N PRO A 140 -9.68 -0.89 -3.63
CA PRO A 140 -10.34 0.35 -4.05
C PRO A 140 -11.60 0.16 -4.91
N HIS A 141 -11.86 -1.04 -5.41
CA HIS A 141 -12.96 -1.34 -6.31
C HIS A 141 -14.05 -2.14 -5.59
N GLY A 142 -13.71 -3.21 -4.87
CA GLY A 142 -14.66 -4.14 -4.26
C GLY A 142 -15.70 -4.69 -5.26
N ALA A 143 -16.68 -5.44 -4.76
CA ALA A 143 -17.68 -6.11 -5.61
C ALA A 143 -18.54 -5.18 -6.49
N TYR A 144 -18.71 -3.92 -6.10
CA TYR A 144 -19.58 -2.95 -6.78
C TYR A 144 -18.84 -1.72 -7.33
N GLY A 145 -17.49 -1.74 -7.41
CA GLY A 145 -16.68 -0.62 -7.90
C GLY A 145 -16.66 0.62 -6.99
N SER A 146 -17.05 0.46 -5.72
CA SER A 146 -17.12 1.54 -4.72
C SER A 146 -16.07 1.42 -3.61
N GLY A 147 -15.21 0.40 -3.70
CA GLY A 147 -14.22 0.01 -2.69
C GLY A 147 -14.83 -0.77 -1.52
N ASN A 148 -13.99 -1.58 -0.89
CA ASN A 148 -14.26 -2.30 0.34
C ASN A 148 -13.06 -2.03 1.29
N PRO A 149 -13.13 -0.97 2.13
CA PRO A 149 -14.33 -0.22 2.50
C PRO A 149 -14.75 0.88 1.54
N ILE A 150 -16.05 1.16 1.56
CA ILE A 150 -16.64 2.28 0.82
C ILE A 150 -16.07 3.59 1.37
N GLY A 151 -15.46 4.40 0.49
CA GLY A 151 -14.77 5.63 0.90
C GLY A 151 -13.43 5.40 1.61
N GLY A 152 -12.85 4.21 1.44
CA GLY A 152 -11.47 3.94 1.78
C GLY A 152 -10.51 4.66 0.84
N ASN A 153 -9.54 5.38 1.41
CA ASN A 153 -8.48 6.03 0.66
C ASN A 153 -7.13 5.65 1.26
N VAL A 154 -6.11 5.56 0.41
CA VAL A 154 -4.76 5.18 0.80
C VAL A 154 -3.75 6.18 0.31
N THR A 155 -2.86 6.61 1.21
CA THR A 155 -1.73 7.46 0.89
C THR A 155 -0.38 6.81 1.14
N SER A 156 0.64 7.35 0.47
CA SER A 156 2.02 7.10 0.84
C SER A 156 2.87 8.32 0.53
N ASN A 157 3.87 8.58 1.38
CA ASN A 157 4.86 9.63 1.16
C ASN A 157 6.14 9.12 0.49
N ILE A 158 6.15 7.90 -0.07
CA ILE A 158 7.36 7.26 -0.58
C ILE A 158 8.04 8.02 -1.74
N SER A 159 7.30 8.88 -2.42
CA SER A 159 7.76 9.79 -3.49
C SER A 159 8.36 11.10 -2.95
N GLY A 160 8.41 11.28 -1.64
CA GLY A 160 8.80 12.52 -0.96
C GLY A 160 7.65 13.50 -0.72
N LYS A 161 6.42 13.15 -1.13
CA LYS A 161 5.18 13.91 -0.90
C LYS A 161 4.05 12.95 -0.59
N ASP A 162 3.11 13.34 0.27
CA ASP A 162 1.88 12.57 0.48
C ASP A 162 1.02 12.59 -0.79
N LEU A 163 0.87 11.42 -1.42
CA LEU A 163 0.04 11.20 -2.60
C LEU A 163 -1.04 10.16 -2.29
N ASN A 164 -2.22 10.32 -2.89
CA ASN A 164 -3.29 9.33 -2.86
C ASN A 164 -3.14 8.38 -4.03
N TYR A 165 -3.05 7.07 -3.76
CA TYR A 165 -2.84 6.07 -4.79
C TYR A 165 -4.15 5.36 -5.13
N ALA A 166 -4.38 5.14 -6.42
CA ALA A 166 -5.61 4.55 -6.94
C ALA A 166 -5.68 3.04 -6.71
N GLU A 167 -4.53 2.36 -6.77
CA GLU A 167 -4.45 0.90 -6.74
C GLU A 167 -3.68 0.44 -5.49
N TRP A 168 -4.35 -0.37 -4.68
CA TRP A 168 -3.84 -0.94 -3.44
C TRP A 168 -4.62 -2.22 -3.12
N MET A 169 -4.05 -3.06 -2.25
CA MET A 169 -4.66 -4.31 -1.81
C MET A 169 -4.20 -4.60 -0.39
N LEU A 170 -5.14 -4.89 0.51
CA LEU A 170 -4.88 -5.27 1.89
C LEU A 170 -5.57 -6.59 2.19
N TYR A 171 -4.78 -7.61 2.50
CA TYR A 171 -5.28 -8.88 3.00
C TYR A 171 -5.00 -8.91 4.49
N ILE A 172 -6.03 -9.20 5.29
CA ILE A 172 -5.91 -9.17 6.75
C ILE A 172 -6.84 -10.21 7.39
N GLY A 173 -6.31 -10.98 8.33
CA GLY A 173 -7.04 -12.05 9.01
C GLY A 173 -6.09 -13.04 9.67
N ASN A 174 -6.62 -13.89 10.54
CA ASN A 174 -5.88 -14.99 11.19
C ASN A 174 -4.51 -14.61 11.79
N GLY A 175 -4.40 -13.39 12.35
CA GLY A 175 -3.15 -12.90 12.93
C GLY A 175 -2.06 -12.49 11.93
N GLN A 176 -2.38 -12.44 10.63
CA GLN A 176 -1.49 -12.02 9.54
C GLN A 176 -2.12 -10.87 8.75
N PHE A 177 -1.27 -10.02 8.18
CA PHE A 177 -1.68 -9.06 7.16
C PHE A 177 -0.59 -8.87 6.10
N CYS A 178 -1.00 -8.46 4.92
CA CYS A 178 -0.12 -7.92 3.91
C CYS A 178 -0.84 -6.78 3.18
N PHE A 179 -0.11 -5.71 2.90
CA PHE A 179 -0.65 -4.47 2.35
C PHE A 179 0.29 -3.97 1.26
N ARG A 180 -0.20 -3.83 0.03
CA ARG A 180 0.56 -3.25 -1.09
C ARG A 180 -0.14 -1.99 -1.59
N VAL A 181 0.67 -0.98 -1.90
CA VAL A 181 0.23 0.27 -2.54
C VAL A 181 1.04 0.47 -3.80
N CYS A 182 0.37 0.57 -4.95
CA CYS A 182 1.02 0.69 -6.24
C CYS A 182 1.30 2.16 -6.56
N THR A 183 2.57 2.53 -6.44
CA THR A 183 3.02 3.91 -6.40
C THR A 183 3.53 4.46 -7.72
N ALA A 184 3.66 3.62 -8.73
CA ALA A 184 4.11 4.03 -10.05
C ALA A 184 3.67 3.03 -11.12
N ALA A 185 3.73 3.47 -12.38
CA ALA A 185 3.51 2.64 -13.54
C ALA A 185 4.38 3.12 -14.72
N ASN A 186 4.45 2.30 -15.76
CA ASN A 186 5.06 2.66 -17.04
C ASN A 186 4.25 2.07 -18.22
N SER A 187 4.79 2.18 -19.43
CA SER A 187 4.14 1.67 -20.65
C SER A 187 3.96 0.15 -20.69
N THR A 188 4.66 -0.60 -19.85
CA THR A 188 4.63 -2.07 -19.81
C THR A 188 3.78 -2.59 -18.66
N TYR A 189 3.89 -1.96 -17.50
CA TYR A 189 3.22 -2.38 -16.27
C TYR A 189 2.39 -1.24 -15.71
N SER A 190 1.07 -1.42 -15.66
CA SER A 190 0.14 -0.50 -15.01
C SER A 190 0.17 -0.68 -13.48
N ALA A 191 -0.36 0.30 -12.75
CA ALA A 191 -0.54 0.19 -11.30
C ALA A 191 -1.49 -0.96 -10.94
N ALA A 192 -2.58 -1.12 -11.68
CA ALA A 192 -3.55 -2.21 -11.48
C ALA A 192 -2.91 -3.59 -11.71
N ALA A 193 -2.01 -3.74 -12.68
CA ALA A 193 -1.29 -4.99 -12.88
C ALA A 193 -0.33 -5.33 -11.73
N MET A 194 0.16 -4.32 -11.00
CA MET A 194 1.05 -4.49 -9.85
C MET A 194 0.28 -4.73 -8.53
N CYS A 195 -0.98 -4.27 -8.47
CA CYS A 195 -1.92 -4.48 -7.37
C CYS A 195 -3.12 -5.26 -7.89
N TRP A 196 -2.87 -6.51 -8.28
CA TRP A 196 -3.88 -7.36 -8.89
C TRP A 196 -4.75 -7.99 -7.79
N HIS A 197 -5.99 -7.51 -7.71
CA HIS A 197 -7.01 -7.80 -6.68
C HIS A 197 -8.12 -8.74 -7.19
N GLU A 198 -7.74 -9.79 -7.92
CA GLU A 198 -8.70 -10.80 -8.44
C GLU A 198 -8.56 -12.18 -7.77
N LEU A 199 -7.69 -12.29 -6.75
CA LEU A 199 -7.28 -13.56 -6.15
C LEU A 199 -7.57 -13.60 -4.65
N ASP A 200 -8.80 -13.26 -4.29
CA ASP A 200 -9.25 -12.96 -2.93
C ASP A 200 -9.08 -14.16 -1.96
N GLU A 201 -9.01 -15.39 -2.49
CA GLU A 201 -9.01 -16.64 -1.70
C GLU A 201 -7.61 -17.28 -1.46
N VAL A 202 -6.54 -16.81 -2.12
CA VAL A 202 -5.23 -17.51 -2.08
C VAL A 202 -4.27 -16.96 -1.00
N GLY A 203 -4.59 -15.80 -0.43
CA GLY A 203 -3.91 -15.24 0.74
C GLY A 203 -2.52 -14.64 0.49
N CYS A 204 -1.97 -14.05 1.55
CA CYS A 204 -0.79 -13.19 1.50
C CYS A 204 0.42 -13.80 0.78
N GLY A 205 0.83 -15.01 1.15
CA GLY A 205 2.05 -15.64 0.63
C GLY A 205 2.06 -15.84 -0.90
N PHE A 206 0.87 -15.91 -1.51
CA PHE A 206 0.72 -16.03 -2.95
C PHE A 206 0.61 -14.65 -3.63
N VAL A 207 -0.32 -13.79 -3.16
CA VAL A 207 -0.62 -12.50 -3.83
C VAL A 207 0.47 -11.45 -3.63
N MET A 208 1.14 -11.48 -2.48
CA MET A 208 2.13 -10.50 -2.06
C MET A 208 3.44 -11.17 -1.65
N PRO A 209 4.20 -11.77 -2.59
CA PRO A 209 5.45 -12.43 -2.26
C PRO A 209 6.41 -11.49 -1.53
N GLY A 210 7.12 -12.02 -0.54
CA GLY A 210 8.01 -11.25 0.31
C GLY A 210 8.61 -12.09 1.42
N ASN A 211 9.22 -11.41 2.40
CA ASN A 211 9.79 -12.09 3.56
C ASN A 211 8.73 -12.28 4.66
N TYR A 212 8.21 -13.50 4.75
CA TYR A 212 7.25 -13.92 5.77
C TYR A 212 7.90 -14.39 7.08
N ASN A 213 9.23 -14.59 7.09
CA ASN A 213 10.00 -15.02 8.26
C ASN A 213 10.31 -13.81 9.15
N VAL A 214 9.29 -13.21 9.77
CA VAL A 214 9.47 -12.00 10.58
C VAL A 214 9.48 -12.38 12.05
N ASN A 215 10.62 -12.18 12.73
CA ASN A 215 10.75 -12.48 14.16
C ASN A 215 10.44 -13.95 14.54
N GLY A 216 10.74 -14.90 13.64
CA GLY A 216 10.52 -16.33 13.88
C GLY A 216 9.08 -16.81 13.67
N THR A 217 8.19 -15.97 13.14
CA THR A 217 6.86 -16.40 12.68
C THR A 217 6.98 -17.17 11.37
N LEU A 218 6.44 -18.39 11.36
CA LEU A 218 6.25 -19.28 10.22
C LEU A 218 5.03 -20.16 10.48
#